data_AF-A0A4Q5LYP5-F1
#
_entry.id   AF-A0A4Q5LYP5-F1
#
_cell.length_a   1.000
_cell.length_b   1.000
_cell.length_c   1.000
_cell.angle_alpha   90.00
_cell.angle_beta   90.00
_cell.angle_gamma   90.00
#
_symmetry.space_group_name_H-M   'P 1'
#
loop_
_entity.id
_entity.type
_entity.pdbx_description
1 polymer ?
#
loop_
_entity_poly.entity_id
_entity_poly.type
_entity_poly.pdbx_seq_one_letter_code
_entity_poly.pdbx_strand_id
1 'polypeptide(L)'
;MKLFFRKNNDVNAYKIEAEPSMTIGELMKKVLPDLGKKSDFEEDIEVYIQNQNEDLDKGKTLDFYKVKEGDTLFIGMCKRVFVSISYAGKGFSLQTTPALMLKNLIKKAAEHFGMSDEEVADFQFLLNGNALNDLKIMVGSLTQYSECSVSLVFGPKKDINGFLETPEDILKKDMENADYLSGEIDGDWGLINNENGPKWPIYLFWVLAKNNEKYYLRFDLTDYNKVAPTAQLWDIVDNQPLPQHKWPNWSKRCQQVFRNWGPLCLYLPCDRIAFNGHHDWPAIHPNLVWQPNKDSIFKYLNEVYQILN
;
A
#
# COMPACT_ATOMS: atom_id res chain seq x y z
N MET A 1 -41.01 4.60 -14.61
CA MET A 1 -39.87 5.53 -14.81
C MET A 1 -38.54 4.78 -14.74
N LYS A 2 -37.52 5.24 -15.48
CA LYS A 2 -36.16 4.69 -15.45
C LYS A 2 -35.33 5.39 -14.39
N LEU A 3 -34.76 4.63 -13.46
CA LEU A 3 -33.92 5.13 -12.37
C LEU A 3 -32.54 4.49 -12.45
N PHE A 4 -31.54 5.17 -11.88
CA PHE A 4 -30.18 4.66 -11.74
C PHE A 4 -29.85 4.38 -10.28
N PHE A 5 -29.10 3.32 -10.02
CA PHE A 5 -28.66 2.93 -8.68
C PHE A 5 -27.16 2.80 -8.64
N ARG A 6 -26.55 3.31 -7.58
CA ARG A 6 -25.15 3.06 -7.26
C ARG A 6 -25.05 2.50 -5.86
N LYS A 7 -24.23 1.48 -5.71
CA LYS A 7 -23.93 0.87 -4.42
C LYS A 7 -22.47 1.16 -4.07
N ASN A 8 -22.17 1.14 -2.78
CA ASN A 8 -20.80 1.29 -2.33
C ASN A 8 -19.89 0.19 -2.87
N ASN A 9 -18.63 0.53 -3.13
CA ASN A 9 -17.64 -0.33 -3.80
C ASN A 9 -18.06 -0.83 -5.19
N ASP A 10 -19.03 -0.18 -5.85
CA ASP A 10 -19.33 -0.43 -7.25
C ASP A 10 -19.17 0.84 -8.09
N VAL A 11 -18.44 0.65 -9.17
CA VAL A 11 -18.13 1.70 -10.14
C VAL A 11 -19.29 1.87 -11.13
N ASN A 12 -20.09 0.83 -11.34
CA ASN A 12 -21.18 0.82 -12.30
C ASN A 12 -22.49 1.30 -11.69
N ALA A 13 -23.28 2.00 -12.51
CA ALA A 13 -24.66 2.30 -12.19
C ALA A 13 -25.56 1.20 -12.75
N TYR A 14 -26.53 0.76 -11.96
CA TYR A 14 -27.58 -0.15 -12.38
C TYR A 14 -28.79 0.63 -12.85
N LYS A 15 -29.39 0.21 -13.95
CA LYS A 15 -30.64 0.80 -14.44
C LYS A 15 -31.80 -0.09 -14.06
N ILE A 16 -32.87 0.50 -13.52
CA ILE A 16 -34.10 -0.23 -13.23
C ILE A 16 -35.32 0.56 -13.69
N GLU A 17 -36.37 -0.18 -14.05
CA GLU A 17 -37.69 0.38 -14.26
C GLU A 17 -38.51 0.21 -12.98
N ALA A 18 -39.07 1.32 -12.49
CA ALA A 18 -39.85 1.40 -11.28
C ALA A 18 -41.13 2.22 -11.50
N GLU A 19 -42.20 1.86 -10.80
CA GLU A 19 -43.46 2.62 -10.80
C GLU A 19 -43.41 3.72 -9.73
N PRO A 20 -43.95 4.92 -9.94
CA PRO A 20 -43.96 5.99 -8.92
C PRO A 20 -44.61 5.60 -7.59
N SER A 21 -45.57 4.67 -7.63
CA SER A 21 -46.25 4.12 -6.44
C SER A 21 -45.42 3.09 -5.66
N MET A 22 -44.30 2.61 -6.20
CA MET A 22 -43.42 1.64 -5.54
C MET A 22 -42.76 2.29 -4.32
N THR A 23 -42.70 1.53 -3.22
CA THR A 23 -41.97 1.96 -2.01
C THR A 23 -40.46 1.83 -2.21
N ILE A 24 -39.69 2.63 -1.46
CA ILE A 24 -38.22 2.54 -1.48
C ILE A 24 -37.75 1.13 -1.04
N GLY A 25 -38.43 0.49 -0.07
CA GLY A 25 -38.14 -0.86 0.35
C GLY A 25 -38.36 -1.93 -0.73
N GLU A 26 -39.49 -1.87 -1.46
CA GLU A 26 -39.75 -2.76 -2.60
C GLU A 26 -38.73 -2.58 -3.71
N LEU A 27 -38.36 -1.33 -3.99
CA LEU A 27 -37.35 -0.98 -4.97
C LEU A 27 -35.98 -1.54 -4.59
N MET A 28 -35.58 -1.41 -3.32
CA MET A 28 -34.34 -2.01 -2.81
C MET A 28 -34.31 -3.53 -2.97
N LYS A 29 -35.39 -4.22 -2.63
CA LYS A 29 -35.50 -5.69 -2.82
C LYS A 29 -35.35 -6.10 -4.27
N LYS A 30 -35.80 -5.26 -5.20
CA LYS A 30 -35.67 -5.48 -6.64
C LYS A 30 -34.23 -5.25 -7.14
N VAL A 31 -33.54 -4.24 -6.62
CA VAL A 31 -32.15 -3.88 -7.02
C VAL A 31 -31.13 -4.84 -6.38
N LEU A 32 -31.39 -5.29 -5.16
CA LEU A 32 -30.47 -6.10 -4.35
C LEU A 32 -31.18 -7.36 -3.82
N PRO A 33 -31.51 -8.32 -4.69
CA PRO A 33 -32.25 -9.52 -4.30
C PRO A 33 -31.50 -10.37 -3.25
N ASP A 34 -30.16 -10.28 -3.22
CA ASP A 34 -29.33 -11.00 -2.25
C ASP A 34 -29.31 -10.38 -0.84
N LEU A 35 -29.74 -9.12 -0.67
CA LEU A 35 -29.90 -8.52 0.65
C LEU A 35 -31.04 -9.17 1.45
N GLY A 36 -32.08 -9.66 0.77
CA GLY A 36 -33.25 -10.28 1.40
C GLY A 36 -32.99 -11.62 2.11
N LYS A 37 -31.75 -12.13 2.09
CA LYS A 37 -31.35 -13.36 2.79
C LYS A 37 -30.67 -13.13 4.13
N LYS A 38 -30.33 -11.88 4.48
CA LYS A 38 -29.74 -11.52 5.78
C LYS A 38 -30.65 -10.49 6.45
N SER A 39 -31.52 -10.93 7.36
CA SER A 39 -32.56 -10.11 8.02
C SER A 39 -32.00 -8.84 8.66
N ASP A 40 -30.77 -8.88 9.16
CA ASP A 40 -30.21 -7.79 9.96
C ASP A 40 -29.57 -6.69 9.10
N PHE A 41 -29.43 -6.90 7.78
CA PHE A 41 -28.84 -5.93 6.85
C PHE A 41 -29.91 -5.02 6.19
N GLU A 42 -31.19 -5.36 6.27
CA GLU A 42 -32.26 -4.58 5.62
C GLU A 42 -32.57 -3.27 6.35
N GLU A 43 -32.27 -3.13 7.65
CA GLU A 43 -32.64 -1.94 8.43
C GLU A 43 -31.61 -0.80 8.32
N ASP A 44 -30.31 -1.10 8.34
CA ASP A 44 -29.23 -0.09 8.46
C ASP A 44 -28.70 0.48 7.13
N ILE A 45 -29.12 -0.04 5.97
CA ILE A 45 -28.66 0.52 4.69
C ILE A 45 -29.38 1.83 4.41
N GLU A 46 -28.62 2.92 4.45
CA GLU A 46 -29.05 4.26 4.02
C GLU A 46 -29.29 4.30 2.50
N VAL A 47 -30.39 4.93 2.09
CA VAL A 47 -30.67 5.22 0.68
C VAL A 47 -31.04 6.68 0.56
N TYR A 48 -30.44 7.38 -0.40
CA TYR A 48 -30.74 8.79 -0.67
C TYR A 48 -30.59 9.12 -2.15
N ILE A 49 -31.24 10.21 -2.57
CA ILE A 49 -31.16 10.71 -3.94
C ILE A 49 -29.85 11.47 -4.13
N GLN A 50 -29.21 11.31 -5.29
CA GLN A 50 -28.00 12.06 -5.65
C GLN A 50 -28.21 13.57 -5.45
N ASN A 51 -27.30 14.20 -4.70
CA ASN A 51 -27.33 15.61 -4.29
C ASN A 51 -28.33 15.97 -3.18
N GLN A 52 -28.94 14.98 -2.52
CA GLN A 52 -29.70 15.17 -1.29
C GLN A 52 -28.95 14.53 -0.12
N ASN A 53 -29.16 15.06 1.09
CA ASN A 53 -28.50 14.56 2.32
C ASN A 53 -29.48 13.82 3.24
N GLU A 54 -30.75 13.76 2.88
CA GLU A 54 -31.80 13.11 3.67
C GLU A 54 -31.97 11.66 3.22
N ASP A 55 -32.07 10.76 4.18
CA ASP A 55 -32.37 9.36 3.91
C ASP A 55 -33.82 9.20 3.52
N LEU A 56 -34.06 8.29 2.58
CA LEU A 56 -35.39 7.91 2.18
C LEU A 56 -35.91 6.84 3.13
N ASP A 57 -37.00 7.15 3.83
CA ASP A 57 -37.81 6.15 4.53
C ASP A 57 -38.28 5.06 3.56
N LYS A 58 -37.89 3.82 3.88
CA LYS A 58 -38.16 2.60 3.10
C LYS A 58 -39.67 2.34 2.92
N GLY A 59 -40.51 2.84 3.83
CA GLY A 59 -41.97 2.71 3.77
C GLY A 59 -42.69 3.74 2.92
N LYS A 60 -41.99 4.77 2.40
CA LYS A 60 -42.58 5.81 1.55
C LYS A 60 -42.38 5.49 0.07
N THR A 61 -43.27 6.03 -0.77
CA THR A 61 -43.24 5.83 -2.22
C THR A 61 -42.25 6.75 -2.91
N LEU A 62 -41.84 6.38 -4.12
CA LEU A 62 -41.02 7.24 -4.97
C LEU A 62 -41.69 8.59 -5.27
N ASP A 63 -43.02 8.60 -5.44
CA ASP A 63 -43.81 9.81 -5.68
C ASP A 63 -43.82 10.76 -4.46
N PHE A 64 -43.83 10.21 -3.23
CA PHE A 64 -43.74 11.00 -1.99
C PHE A 64 -42.45 11.85 -1.97
N TYR A 65 -41.33 11.26 -2.38
CA TYR A 65 -40.04 11.94 -2.50
C TYR A 65 -39.87 12.72 -3.80
N LYS A 66 -40.88 12.71 -4.68
CA LYS A 66 -40.85 13.35 -6.00
C LYS A 66 -39.67 12.89 -6.86
N VAL A 67 -39.31 11.61 -6.75
CA VAL A 67 -38.25 11.01 -7.56
C VAL A 67 -38.66 11.05 -9.02
N LYS A 68 -37.77 11.55 -9.87
CA LYS A 68 -38.02 11.75 -11.30
C LYS A 68 -37.32 10.70 -12.13
N GLU A 69 -37.79 10.53 -13.36
CA GLU A 69 -37.09 9.73 -14.36
C GLU A 69 -35.67 10.28 -14.58
N GLY A 70 -34.69 9.38 -14.53
CA GLY A 70 -33.26 9.70 -14.65
C GLY A 70 -32.56 10.00 -13.33
N ASP A 71 -33.28 10.09 -12.20
CA ASP A 71 -32.63 10.27 -10.90
C ASP A 71 -31.74 9.07 -10.55
N THR A 72 -30.64 9.36 -9.83
CA THR A 72 -29.73 8.35 -9.31
C THR A 72 -29.92 8.23 -7.81
N LEU A 73 -30.14 7.03 -7.31
CA LEU A 73 -30.21 6.71 -5.90
C LEU A 73 -28.90 6.05 -5.46
N PHE A 74 -28.37 6.49 -4.33
CA PHE A 74 -27.20 5.91 -3.68
C PHE A 74 -27.64 4.98 -2.56
N ILE A 75 -27.09 3.77 -2.55
CA ILE A 75 -27.42 2.73 -1.56
C ILE A 75 -26.16 2.42 -0.76
N GLY A 76 -26.22 2.63 0.55
CA GLY A 76 -25.15 2.33 1.49
C GLY A 76 -23.85 3.06 1.16
N MET A 77 -23.93 4.29 0.65
CA MET A 77 -22.77 5.14 0.32
C MET A 77 -22.69 6.33 1.28
N CYS A 78 -21.50 6.73 1.68
CA CYS A 78 -21.32 7.89 2.54
C CYS A 78 -21.84 9.18 1.90
N LYS A 79 -22.68 9.94 2.61
CA LYS A 79 -23.20 11.25 2.15
C LYS A 79 -22.10 12.30 1.98
N ARG A 80 -21.03 12.16 2.76
CA ARG A 80 -19.82 12.98 2.68
C ARG A 80 -18.60 12.07 2.66
N VAL A 81 -17.64 12.41 1.80
CA VAL A 81 -16.38 11.68 1.66
C VAL A 81 -15.23 12.63 1.96
N PHE A 82 -14.33 12.22 2.85
CA PHE A 82 -13.04 12.86 3.06
C PHE A 82 -12.02 12.31 2.07
N VAL A 83 -11.54 13.17 1.18
CA VAL A 83 -10.55 12.79 0.16
C VAL A 83 -9.21 13.38 0.59
N SER A 84 -8.19 12.53 0.69
CA SER A 84 -6.81 12.94 0.88
C SER A 84 -6.02 12.61 -0.39
N ILE A 85 -5.37 13.62 -0.97
CA ILE A 85 -4.59 13.53 -2.20
C ILE A 85 -3.14 13.84 -1.84
N SER A 86 -2.22 13.00 -2.33
CA SER A 86 -0.78 13.25 -2.21
C SER A 86 -0.14 13.44 -3.58
N TYR A 87 0.79 14.38 -3.70
CA TYR A 87 1.58 14.63 -4.90
C TYR A 87 2.94 15.23 -4.51
N ALA A 88 4.04 14.63 -5.00
CA ALA A 88 5.41 15.13 -4.76
C ALA A 88 5.71 15.45 -3.28
N GLY A 89 5.24 14.59 -2.36
CA GLY A 89 5.41 14.77 -0.90
C GLY A 89 4.51 15.83 -0.26
N LYS A 90 3.67 16.53 -1.04
CA LYS A 90 2.66 17.46 -0.54
C LYS A 90 1.30 16.77 -0.41
N GLY A 91 0.50 17.22 0.56
CA GLY A 91 -0.84 16.71 0.81
C GLY A 91 -1.92 17.77 0.56
N PHE A 92 -3.06 17.33 0.03
CA PHE A 92 -4.26 18.13 -0.17
C PHE A 92 -5.47 17.32 0.30
N SER A 93 -6.24 17.84 1.26
CA SER A 93 -7.44 17.17 1.73
C SER A 93 -8.67 18.05 1.53
N LEU A 94 -9.79 17.42 1.17
CA LEU A 94 -11.08 18.08 1.08
C LEU A 94 -12.22 17.14 1.47
N GLN A 95 -13.33 17.72 1.90
CA GLN A 95 -14.59 17.01 2.07
C GLN A 95 -15.49 17.28 0.86
N THR A 96 -16.07 16.23 0.28
CA THR A 96 -16.92 16.33 -0.92
C THR A 96 -18.16 15.44 -0.82
N THR A 97 -19.10 15.62 -1.74
CA THR A 97 -20.18 14.65 -1.96
C THR A 97 -19.63 13.42 -2.70
N PRO A 98 -20.21 12.23 -2.47
CA PRO A 98 -19.84 11.00 -3.17
C PRO A 98 -19.99 11.11 -4.69
N ALA A 99 -20.90 11.97 -5.16
CA ALA A 99 -21.17 12.21 -6.58
C ALA A 99 -20.08 13.01 -7.31
N LEU A 100 -19.08 13.54 -6.61
CA LEU A 100 -17.98 14.25 -7.26
C LEU A 100 -17.24 13.29 -8.19
N MET A 101 -17.15 13.67 -9.47
CA MET A 101 -16.47 12.86 -10.48
C MET A 101 -14.96 13.06 -10.40
N LEU A 102 -14.17 12.02 -10.69
CA LEU A 102 -12.71 12.11 -10.71
C LEU A 102 -12.20 13.23 -11.62
N LYS A 103 -12.80 13.45 -12.79
CA LYS A 103 -12.44 14.59 -13.66
C LYS A 103 -12.50 15.96 -12.95
N ASN A 104 -13.46 16.14 -12.04
CA ASN A 104 -13.63 17.40 -11.30
C ASN A 104 -12.69 17.43 -10.09
N LEU A 105 -12.40 16.27 -9.50
CA LEU A 105 -11.41 16.16 -8.44
C LEU A 105 -9.99 16.46 -8.96
N ILE A 106 -9.66 16.02 -10.19
CA ILE A 106 -8.39 16.35 -10.85
C ILE A 106 -8.23 17.86 -10.97
N LYS A 107 -9.26 18.57 -11.44
CA LYS A 107 -9.22 20.05 -11.53
C LYS A 107 -8.93 20.71 -10.20
N LYS A 108 -9.60 20.26 -9.12
CA LYS A 108 -9.36 20.75 -7.77
C LYS A 108 -7.93 20.48 -7.28
N ALA A 109 -7.39 19.30 -7.58
CA ALA A 109 -6.02 18.95 -7.23
C ALA A 109 -5.01 19.82 -8.01
N ALA A 110 -5.23 19.99 -9.32
CA ALA A 110 -4.41 20.82 -10.19
C ALA A 110 -4.36 22.28 -9.72
N GLU A 111 -5.52 22.88 -9.43
CA GLU A 111 -5.63 24.23 -8.88
C GLU A 111 -4.84 24.35 -7.56
N HIS A 112 -4.95 23.35 -6.67
CA HIS A 112 -4.25 23.36 -5.40
C HIS A 112 -2.73 23.24 -5.55
N PHE A 113 -2.25 22.40 -6.47
CA PHE A 113 -0.82 22.19 -6.70
C PHE A 113 -0.20 23.20 -7.67
N GLY A 114 -0.99 24.13 -8.22
CA GLY A 114 -0.52 25.17 -9.14
C GLY A 114 -0.13 24.63 -10.51
N MET A 115 -0.80 23.59 -10.97
CA MET A 115 -0.54 22.94 -12.27
C MET A 115 -1.38 23.55 -13.38
N SER A 116 -0.81 23.62 -14.59
CA SER A 116 -1.51 24.00 -15.81
C SER A 116 -2.35 22.84 -16.38
N ASP A 117 -3.34 23.15 -17.21
CA ASP A 117 -4.18 22.14 -17.87
C ASP A 117 -3.36 21.18 -18.76
N GLU A 118 -2.25 21.67 -19.35
CA GLU A 118 -1.34 20.87 -20.18
C GLU A 118 -0.57 19.85 -19.35
N GLU A 119 -0.05 20.23 -18.18
CA GLU A 119 0.62 19.31 -17.25
C GLU A 119 -0.36 18.25 -16.75
N VAL A 120 -1.59 18.64 -16.42
CA VAL A 120 -2.62 17.75 -15.87
C VAL A 120 -3.08 16.69 -16.87
N ALA A 121 -2.99 16.96 -18.18
CA ALA A 121 -3.36 15.99 -19.22
C ALA A 121 -2.56 14.68 -19.11
N ASP A 122 -1.32 14.78 -18.62
CA ASP A 122 -0.42 13.66 -18.40
C ASP A 122 -0.53 13.08 -16.97
N PHE A 123 -1.52 13.47 -16.16
CA PHE A 123 -1.69 13.00 -14.78
C PHE A 123 -2.94 12.13 -14.58
N GLN A 124 -2.93 11.34 -13.52
CA GLN A 124 -4.04 10.50 -13.08
C GLN A 124 -4.01 10.28 -11.57
N PHE A 125 -5.12 9.78 -11.02
CA PHE A 125 -5.15 9.29 -9.65
C PHE A 125 -4.77 7.81 -9.58
N LEU A 126 -4.10 7.45 -8.49
CA LEU A 126 -3.81 6.08 -8.10
C LEU A 126 -4.52 5.80 -6.78
N LEU A 127 -5.17 4.65 -6.67
CA LEU A 127 -5.77 4.13 -5.45
C LEU A 127 -5.09 2.80 -5.12
N ASN A 128 -4.42 2.74 -3.97
CA ASN A 128 -3.65 1.56 -3.54
C ASN A 128 -2.67 1.09 -4.64
N GLY A 129 -1.98 2.03 -5.30
CA GLY A 129 -1.04 1.76 -6.40
C GLY A 129 -1.68 1.54 -7.77
N ASN A 130 -3.01 1.39 -7.86
CA ASN A 130 -3.69 1.11 -9.13
C ASN A 130 -4.19 2.39 -9.80
N ALA A 131 -3.89 2.54 -11.09
CA ALA A 131 -4.30 3.69 -11.90
C ALA A 131 -5.81 3.74 -12.11
N LEU A 132 -6.41 4.90 -11.84
CA LEU A 132 -7.83 5.17 -12.09
C LEU A 132 -8.02 5.83 -13.46
N ASN A 133 -8.15 4.99 -14.50
CA ASN A 133 -8.21 5.46 -15.89
C ASN A 133 -9.55 6.08 -16.29
N ASP A 134 -10.65 5.69 -15.64
CA ASP A 134 -11.97 6.24 -15.95
C ASP A 134 -12.26 7.48 -15.10
N LEU A 135 -12.21 8.65 -15.76
CA LEU A 135 -12.49 9.94 -15.12
C LEU A 135 -13.98 10.16 -14.81
N LYS A 136 -14.86 9.24 -15.25
CA LYS A 136 -16.28 9.24 -14.93
C LYS A 136 -16.60 8.49 -13.63
N ILE A 137 -15.60 7.96 -12.95
CA ILE A 137 -15.79 7.37 -11.63
C ILE A 137 -16.18 8.47 -10.62
N MET A 138 -17.14 8.15 -9.77
CA MET A 138 -17.54 8.97 -8.63
C MET A 138 -16.65 8.66 -7.42
N VAL A 139 -16.23 9.69 -6.69
CA VAL A 139 -15.37 9.56 -5.50
C VAL A 139 -15.97 8.61 -4.47
N GLY A 140 -17.28 8.63 -4.26
CA GLY A 140 -17.94 7.74 -3.31
C GLY A 140 -17.88 6.26 -3.68
N SER A 141 -17.65 5.91 -4.96
CA SER A 141 -17.44 4.52 -5.36
C SER A 141 -16.06 3.99 -4.94
N LEU A 142 -15.15 4.86 -4.50
CA LEU A 142 -13.79 4.52 -4.08
C LEU A 142 -13.64 4.33 -2.57
N THR A 143 -14.70 4.57 -1.79
CA THR A 143 -14.67 4.52 -0.32
C THR A 143 -15.24 3.23 0.21
N GLN A 144 -14.74 2.77 1.37
CA GLN A 144 -15.49 1.83 2.19
C GLN A 144 -16.52 2.57 3.03
N TYR A 145 -17.75 2.03 3.13
CA TYR A 145 -18.87 2.70 3.82
C TYR A 145 -18.57 3.04 5.28
N SER A 146 -17.79 2.22 5.99
CA SER A 146 -17.40 2.45 7.39
C SER A 146 -16.40 3.60 7.57
N GLU A 147 -15.61 3.91 6.54
CA GLU A 147 -14.49 4.86 6.66
C GLU A 147 -14.84 6.23 6.10
N CYS A 148 -15.78 6.31 5.14
CA CYS A 148 -16.17 7.53 4.45
C CYS A 148 -14.99 8.42 4.01
N SER A 149 -13.86 7.78 3.70
CA SER A 149 -12.64 8.46 3.31
C SER A 149 -11.91 7.65 2.23
N VAL A 150 -11.11 8.35 1.44
CA VAL A 150 -10.28 7.75 0.40
C VAL A 150 -8.95 8.50 0.31
N SER A 151 -7.86 7.73 0.23
CA SER A 151 -6.52 8.26 0.00
C SER A 151 -6.11 7.99 -1.44
N LEU A 152 -5.77 9.05 -2.17
CA LEU A 152 -5.36 9.02 -3.56
C LEU A 152 -3.96 9.59 -3.70
N VAL A 153 -3.24 9.08 -4.69
CA VAL A 153 -1.96 9.65 -5.13
C VAL A 153 -2.21 10.26 -6.49
N PHE A 154 -1.87 11.52 -6.67
CA PHE A 154 -1.96 12.21 -7.95
C PHE A 154 -0.57 12.21 -8.57
N GLY A 155 -0.43 11.58 -9.74
CA GLY A 155 0.86 11.40 -10.37
C GLY A 155 0.78 11.26 -11.89
N PRO A 156 1.90 11.42 -12.59
CA PRO A 156 1.94 11.33 -14.04
C PRO A 156 1.67 9.90 -14.54
N LYS A 157 0.94 9.79 -15.64
CA LYS A 157 0.58 8.54 -16.35
C LYS A 157 1.79 7.75 -16.82
N LYS A 158 2.90 8.44 -17.10
CA LYS A 158 4.15 7.84 -17.59
C LYS A 158 5.03 7.29 -16.46
N ASP A 159 4.82 7.73 -15.21
CA ASP A 159 5.63 7.32 -14.06
C ASP A 159 4.89 6.37 -13.09
N ILE A 160 3.98 5.53 -13.60
CA ILE A 160 3.35 4.46 -12.80
C ILE A 160 4.43 3.54 -12.16
N ASN A 161 5.64 3.51 -12.73
CA ASN A 161 6.79 2.79 -12.20
C ASN A 161 7.70 3.58 -11.23
N GLY A 162 7.43 4.87 -10.96
CA GLY A 162 8.41 5.73 -10.28
C GLY A 162 7.96 6.38 -8.96
N PHE A 163 6.66 6.56 -8.74
CA PHE A 163 6.17 7.35 -7.60
C PHE A 163 5.53 6.54 -6.45
N LEU A 164 5.31 5.24 -6.65
CA LEU A 164 4.69 4.33 -5.67
C LEU A 164 5.36 2.95 -5.65
N GLU A 165 6.67 2.90 -5.79
CA GLU A 165 7.38 1.64 -5.50
C GLU A 165 7.05 1.27 -4.05
N THR A 166 6.36 0.14 -3.86
CA THR A 166 6.22 -0.41 -2.51
C THR A 166 7.62 -0.74 -1.99
N PRO A 167 7.84 -0.84 -0.68
CA PRO A 167 9.14 -1.24 -0.18
C PRO A 167 9.62 -2.59 -0.78
N GLU A 168 8.68 -3.47 -1.16
CA GLU A 168 9.00 -4.70 -1.90
C GLU A 168 9.44 -4.44 -3.34
N ASP A 169 8.81 -3.50 -4.05
CA ASP A 169 9.22 -3.13 -5.42
C ASP A 169 10.59 -2.45 -5.44
N ILE A 170 10.87 -1.60 -4.44
CA ILE A 170 12.19 -0.98 -4.28
C ILE A 170 13.25 -2.06 -4.07
N LEU A 171 12.98 -3.07 -3.23
CA LEU A 171 13.90 -4.20 -3.04
C LEU A 171 14.13 -4.96 -4.36
N LYS A 172 13.07 -5.25 -5.11
CA LYS A 172 13.19 -5.95 -6.41
C LYS A 172 14.09 -5.19 -7.36
N LYS A 173 13.89 -3.87 -7.48
CA LYS A 173 14.74 -2.99 -8.28
C LYS A 173 16.17 -2.94 -7.76
N ASP A 174 16.37 -2.92 -6.45
CA ASP A 174 17.70 -2.97 -5.86
C ASP A 174 18.44 -4.27 -6.20
N MET A 175 17.72 -5.39 -6.31
CA MET A 175 18.27 -6.67 -6.77
C MET A 175 18.51 -6.73 -8.28
N GLU A 176 17.90 -5.83 -9.06
CA GLU A 176 18.18 -5.66 -10.49
C GLU A 176 19.33 -4.67 -10.76
N ASN A 177 19.82 -3.96 -9.74
CA ASN A 177 20.94 -3.03 -9.88
C ASN A 177 22.27 -3.76 -10.04
N ALA A 178 23.19 -3.13 -10.79
CA ALA A 178 24.48 -3.70 -11.14
C ALA A 178 25.32 -4.12 -9.92
N ASP A 179 25.31 -3.35 -8.83
CA ASP A 179 26.08 -3.65 -7.63
C ASP A 179 25.63 -4.96 -6.96
N TYR A 180 24.32 -5.20 -6.87
CA TYR A 180 23.79 -6.45 -6.34
C TYR A 180 24.07 -7.61 -7.31
N LEU A 181 23.77 -7.42 -8.59
CA LEU A 181 23.93 -8.45 -9.61
C LEU A 181 25.38 -8.91 -9.76
N SER A 182 26.36 -8.01 -9.61
CA SER A 182 27.77 -8.38 -9.69
C SER A 182 28.13 -9.44 -8.64
N GLY A 183 27.80 -9.21 -7.36
CA GLY A 183 28.12 -10.19 -6.32
C GLY A 183 27.24 -11.45 -6.39
N GLU A 184 26.04 -11.37 -6.95
CA GLU A 184 25.24 -12.57 -7.21
C GLU A 184 25.86 -13.43 -8.33
N ILE A 185 26.35 -12.80 -9.40
CA ILE A 185 27.06 -13.47 -10.51
C ILE A 185 28.38 -14.08 -10.01
N ASP A 186 29.11 -13.36 -9.17
CA ASP A 186 30.39 -13.82 -8.60
C ASP A 186 30.19 -14.90 -7.52
N GLY A 187 28.94 -15.11 -7.07
CA GLY A 187 28.58 -16.12 -6.10
C GLY A 187 28.83 -15.72 -4.65
N ASP A 188 29.00 -14.43 -4.39
CA ASP A 188 29.24 -13.84 -3.07
C ASP A 188 27.97 -13.85 -2.20
N TRP A 189 26.81 -13.66 -2.83
CA TRP A 189 25.49 -13.70 -2.17
C TRP A 189 24.37 -14.10 -3.13
N GLY A 190 23.16 -14.26 -2.58
CA GLY A 190 21.95 -14.39 -3.39
C GLY A 190 20.67 -14.53 -2.56
N LEU A 191 19.53 -14.48 -3.24
CA LEU A 191 18.21 -14.64 -2.63
C LEU A 191 17.79 -16.12 -2.56
N ILE A 192 17.15 -16.52 -1.45
CA ILE A 192 16.49 -17.83 -1.31
C ILE A 192 15.07 -17.68 -0.76
N ASN A 193 14.24 -16.97 -1.52
CA ASN A 193 12.82 -16.82 -1.21
C ASN A 193 11.97 -17.46 -2.33
N ASN A 194 11.67 -18.75 -2.20
CA ASN A 194 10.86 -19.50 -3.16
C ASN A 194 9.35 -19.43 -2.79
N GLU A 195 8.48 -20.12 -3.54
CA GLU A 195 7.03 -20.12 -3.31
C GLU A 195 6.60 -20.57 -1.90
N ASN A 196 7.44 -21.35 -1.21
CA ASN A 196 7.23 -21.82 0.16
C ASN A 196 8.03 -21.00 1.20
N GLY A 197 8.72 -19.96 0.78
CA GLY A 197 9.52 -19.09 1.62
C GLY A 197 8.68 -18.09 2.43
N PRO A 198 9.33 -17.32 3.33
CA PRO A 198 8.65 -16.28 4.07
C PRO A 198 8.01 -15.23 3.14
N LYS A 199 6.79 -14.81 3.48
CA LYS A 199 6.13 -13.71 2.77
C LYS A 199 6.74 -12.37 3.20
N TRP A 200 6.65 -11.39 2.31
CA TRP A 200 6.93 -9.99 2.62
C TRP A 200 6.29 -9.59 3.98
N PRO A 201 7.01 -8.86 4.86
CA PRO A 201 8.32 -8.20 4.68
C PRO A 201 9.54 -9.04 5.03
N ILE A 202 9.42 -10.36 5.09
CA ILE A 202 10.52 -11.24 5.50
C ILE A 202 11.11 -11.92 4.27
N TYR A 203 12.42 -11.75 4.07
CA TYR A 203 13.16 -12.35 2.96
C TYR A 203 14.39 -13.08 3.50
N LEU A 204 14.80 -14.17 2.82
CA LEU A 204 16.00 -14.93 3.16
C LEU A 204 17.06 -14.69 2.09
N PHE A 205 18.23 -14.23 2.51
CA PHE A 205 19.42 -14.12 1.67
C PHE A 205 20.50 -15.08 2.16
N TRP A 206 21.43 -15.44 1.30
CA TRP A 206 22.64 -16.15 1.69
C TRP A 206 23.87 -15.33 1.31
N VAL A 207 24.95 -15.49 2.08
CA VAL A 207 26.26 -14.89 1.82
C VAL A 207 27.32 -15.98 1.94
N LEU A 208 28.24 -16.04 0.98
CA LEU A 208 29.35 -16.99 0.97
C LEU A 208 30.47 -16.50 1.89
N ALA A 209 30.94 -17.37 2.76
CA ALA A 209 32.10 -17.13 3.61
C ALA A 209 33.36 -17.81 3.07
N LYS A 210 34.53 -17.37 3.54
CA LYS A 210 35.84 -17.90 3.11
C LYS A 210 36.07 -19.38 3.40
N ASN A 211 35.25 -20.00 4.24
CA ASN A 211 35.25 -21.44 4.49
C ASN A 211 34.41 -22.22 3.44
N ASN A 212 33.94 -21.55 2.39
CA ASN A 212 33.03 -22.05 1.36
C ASN A 212 31.66 -22.48 1.89
N GLU A 213 31.26 -22.02 3.07
CA GLU A 213 29.92 -22.21 3.60
C GLU A 213 29.02 -21.00 3.29
N LYS A 214 27.74 -21.27 3.03
CA LYS A 214 26.71 -20.23 2.90
C LYS A 214 26.08 -19.96 4.26
N TYR A 215 26.14 -18.72 4.70
CA TYR A 215 25.41 -18.24 5.87
C TYR A 215 24.10 -17.60 5.41
N TYR A 216 22.99 -18.08 5.95
CA TYR A 216 21.67 -17.58 5.62
C TYR A 216 21.26 -16.49 6.61
N LEU A 217 20.68 -15.42 6.09
CA LEU A 217 20.20 -14.27 6.83
C LEU A 217 18.70 -14.14 6.62
N ARG A 218 17.95 -14.15 7.73
CA ARG A 218 16.54 -13.79 7.73
C ARG A 218 16.43 -12.29 7.96
N PHE A 219 16.09 -11.57 6.90
CA PHE A 219 15.85 -10.14 6.94
C PHE A 219 14.40 -9.84 7.29
N ASP A 220 14.21 -8.80 8.09
CA ASP A 220 12.96 -8.08 8.19
C ASP A 220 13.12 -6.73 7.49
N LEU A 221 12.36 -6.56 6.42
CA LEU A 221 12.40 -5.44 5.48
C LEU A 221 11.18 -4.52 5.65
N THR A 222 10.57 -4.49 6.84
CA THR A 222 9.48 -3.56 7.15
C THR A 222 9.95 -2.12 6.91
N ASP A 223 9.17 -1.36 6.13
CA ASP A 223 9.50 0.01 5.69
C ASP A 223 10.87 0.13 5.00
N TYR A 224 11.28 -0.92 4.27
CA TYR A 224 12.52 -0.95 3.50
C TYR A 224 12.75 0.31 2.67
N ASN A 225 14.03 0.64 2.48
CA ASN A 225 14.56 1.86 1.89
C ASN A 225 14.39 3.12 2.77
N LYS A 226 13.26 3.29 3.49
CA LYS A 226 13.07 4.38 4.47
C LYS A 226 13.70 4.09 5.82
N VAL A 227 13.60 2.84 6.26
CA VAL A 227 14.17 2.33 7.51
C VAL A 227 15.19 1.26 7.18
N ALA A 228 16.28 1.23 7.94
CA ALA A 228 17.31 0.23 7.74
C ALA A 228 16.75 -1.19 7.95
N PRO A 229 17.18 -2.18 7.16
CA PRO A 229 16.89 -3.58 7.44
C PRO A 229 17.38 -4.02 8.82
N THR A 230 16.88 -5.16 9.30
CA THR A 230 17.53 -5.92 10.37
C THR A 230 17.62 -7.37 9.94
N ALA A 231 18.70 -8.04 10.31
CA ALA A 231 18.93 -9.42 9.91
C ALA A 231 19.44 -10.27 11.07
N GLN A 232 19.14 -11.55 11.00
CA GLN A 232 19.70 -12.55 11.91
C GLN A 232 20.19 -13.77 11.13
N LEU A 233 21.23 -14.44 11.64
CA LEU A 233 21.65 -15.74 11.13
C LEU A 233 20.52 -16.76 11.29
N TRP A 234 20.25 -17.52 10.24
CA TRP A 234 19.10 -18.42 10.15
C TRP A 234 19.52 -19.82 9.74
N ASP A 235 18.90 -20.82 10.36
CA ASP A 235 18.95 -22.21 9.91
C ASP A 235 17.73 -22.44 9.00
N ILE A 236 17.96 -22.57 7.70
CA ILE A 236 16.89 -22.76 6.71
C ILE A 236 16.29 -24.17 6.73
N VAL A 237 17.00 -25.16 7.30
CA VAL A 237 16.52 -26.55 7.37
C VAL A 237 15.50 -26.68 8.47
N ASP A 238 15.82 -26.15 9.65
CA ASP A 238 14.96 -26.20 10.83
C ASP A 238 14.03 -24.97 10.93
N ASN A 239 14.20 -23.98 10.06
CA ASN A 239 13.48 -22.71 10.04
C ASN A 239 13.48 -21.99 11.40
N GLN A 240 14.67 -21.78 11.95
CA GLN A 240 14.88 -21.15 13.26
C GLN A 240 16.16 -20.30 13.28
N PRO A 241 16.39 -19.44 14.29
CA PRO A 241 17.68 -18.77 14.44
C PRO A 241 18.84 -19.77 14.45
N LEU A 242 19.92 -19.47 13.73
CA LEU A 242 21.08 -20.36 13.66
C LEU A 242 21.64 -20.57 15.08
N PRO A 243 21.92 -21.80 15.53
CA PRO A 243 22.53 -22.03 16.83
C PRO A 243 23.88 -21.33 16.99
N GLN A 244 24.11 -20.70 18.16
CA GLN A 244 25.28 -19.84 18.39
C GLN A 244 26.64 -20.52 18.15
N HIS A 245 26.74 -21.83 18.41
CA HIS A 245 27.98 -22.59 18.17
C HIS A 245 28.33 -22.74 16.68
N LYS A 246 27.37 -22.48 15.77
CA LYS A 246 27.57 -22.45 14.32
C LYS A 246 27.87 -21.04 13.79
N TRP A 247 27.93 -20.02 14.65
CA TRP A 247 28.15 -18.65 14.20
C TRP A 247 29.61 -18.43 13.77
N PRO A 248 29.86 -17.58 12.75
CA PRO A 248 31.20 -17.22 12.33
C PRO A 248 32.04 -16.63 13.47
N ASN A 249 33.25 -17.14 13.70
CA ASN A 249 34.10 -16.72 14.82
C ASN A 249 35.60 -16.60 14.50
N TRP A 250 36.01 -16.69 13.24
CA TRP A 250 37.42 -16.78 12.85
C TRP A 250 38.19 -15.45 12.85
N SER A 251 37.51 -14.32 13.00
CA SER A 251 38.16 -13.00 13.11
C SER A 251 37.57 -12.21 14.28
N LYS A 252 38.32 -11.22 14.79
CA LYS A 252 37.80 -10.31 15.83
C LYS A 252 36.56 -9.57 15.35
N ARG A 253 36.52 -9.17 14.07
CA ARG A 253 35.37 -8.49 13.46
C ARG A 253 34.16 -9.43 13.37
N CYS A 254 34.35 -10.69 12.95
CA CYS A 254 33.29 -11.71 12.98
C CYS A 254 32.74 -11.88 14.40
N GLN A 255 33.61 -12.07 15.39
CA GLN A 255 33.17 -12.27 16.78
C GLN A 255 32.45 -11.04 17.36
N GLN A 256 32.78 -9.84 16.91
CA GLN A 256 32.09 -8.62 17.34
C GLN A 256 30.70 -8.52 16.70
N VAL A 257 30.60 -8.78 15.40
CA VAL A 257 29.36 -8.65 14.63
C VAL A 257 28.39 -9.79 14.93
N PHE A 258 28.88 -11.03 14.90
CA PHE A 258 28.14 -12.26 15.17
C PHE A 258 28.31 -12.66 16.64
N ARG A 259 27.69 -11.87 17.53
CA ARG A 259 27.60 -12.19 18.96
C ARG A 259 26.19 -11.95 19.45
N ASN A 260 25.76 -12.75 20.42
CA ASN A 260 24.45 -12.58 21.02
C ASN A 260 24.48 -11.30 21.90
N TRP A 261 23.98 -10.20 21.33
CA TRP A 261 23.85 -8.91 22.01
C TRP A 261 22.48 -8.74 22.71
N GLY A 262 21.61 -9.75 22.65
CA GLY A 262 20.24 -9.72 23.18
C GLY A 262 19.20 -9.80 22.08
N PRO A 263 18.88 -8.70 21.38
CA PRO A 263 17.90 -8.73 20.30
C PRO A 263 18.46 -9.44 19.05
N LEU A 264 17.57 -10.05 18.27
CA LEU A 264 17.88 -10.82 17.07
C LEU A 264 18.30 -9.91 15.91
N CYS A 265 19.56 -9.47 15.92
CA CYS A 265 20.16 -8.58 14.93
C CYS A 265 21.66 -8.89 14.74
N LEU A 266 22.27 -8.34 13.70
CA LEU A 266 23.73 -8.29 13.56
C LEU A 266 24.24 -6.97 14.11
N TYR A 267 25.39 -6.97 14.80
CA TYR A 267 25.96 -5.75 15.36
C TYR A 267 26.64 -4.90 14.28
N LEU A 268 25.82 -4.25 13.45
CA LEU A 268 26.20 -3.47 12.29
C LEU A 268 25.54 -2.08 12.31
N PRO A 269 26.24 -1.01 11.90
CA PRO A 269 25.63 0.32 11.82
C PRO A 269 24.48 0.46 10.81
N CYS A 270 24.39 -0.43 9.82
CA CYS A 270 23.27 -0.50 8.88
C CYS A 270 22.11 -1.40 9.33
N ASP A 271 22.18 -1.99 10.54
CA ASP A 271 21.06 -2.74 11.13
C ASP A 271 20.25 -1.84 12.07
N ARG A 272 18.94 -1.70 11.81
CA ARG A 272 18.09 -0.77 12.60
C ARG A 272 18.00 -1.12 14.08
N ILE A 273 18.06 -2.41 14.44
CA ILE A 273 17.94 -2.85 15.83
C ILE A 273 19.28 -2.62 16.53
N ALA A 274 20.38 -3.02 15.90
CA ALA A 274 21.71 -2.80 16.48
C ALA A 274 22.08 -1.32 16.55
N PHE A 275 21.60 -0.48 15.65
CA PHE A 275 21.83 0.96 15.70
C PHE A 275 21.15 1.64 16.91
N ASN A 276 20.05 1.07 17.42
CA ASN A 276 19.30 1.66 18.52
C ASN A 276 20.14 1.66 19.82
N GLY A 277 20.44 2.85 20.32
CA GLY A 277 21.29 3.05 21.50
C GLY A 277 22.76 3.36 21.20
N HIS A 278 23.16 3.43 19.92
CA HIS A 278 24.53 3.73 19.50
C HIS A 278 24.63 5.10 18.80
N HIS A 279 24.36 6.15 19.57
CA HIS A 279 24.33 7.54 19.07
C HIS A 279 25.67 8.08 18.55
N ASP A 280 26.78 7.41 18.86
CA ASP A 280 28.14 7.74 18.41
C ASP A 280 28.49 7.15 17.03
N TRP A 281 27.79 6.11 16.57
CA TRP A 281 28.06 5.46 15.28
C TRP A 281 27.97 6.37 14.05
N PRO A 282 27.04 7.33 13.95
CA PRO A 282 27.06 8.30 12.86
C PRO A 282 28.36 9.10 12.76
N ALA A 283 29.04 9.36 13.89
CA ALA A 283 30.30 10.07 13.91
C ALA A 283 31.50 9.13 13.64
N ILE A 284 31.46 7.91 14.16
CA ILE A 284 32.59 6.96 14.10
C ILE A 284 32.58 6.15 12.79
N HIS A 285 31.40 5.83 12.27
CA HIS A 285 31.17 4.95 11.12
C HIS A 285 30.16 5.54 10.11
N PRO A 286 30.32 6.80 9.65
CA PRO A 286 29.32 7.48 8.82
C PRO A 286 28.96 6.71 7.55
N ASN A 287 29.94 6.03 6.93
CA ASN A 287 29.72 5.27 5.69
C ASN A 287 28.97 3.95 5.91
N LEU A 288 28.99 3.41 7.12
CA LEU A 288 28.31 2.14 7.45
C LEU A 288 26.88 2.35 7.91
N VAL A 289 26.53 3.55 8.38
CA VAL A 289 25.17 3.87 8.80
C VAL A 289 24.25 3.90 7.58
N TRP A 290 23.11 3.23 7.68
CA TRP A 290 22.09 3.24 6.65
C TRP A 290 21.56 4.65 6.39
N GLN A 291 21.54 5.05 5.13
CA GLN A 291 21.06 6.32 4.63
C GLN A 291 19.69 6.09 3.98
N PRO A 292 18.60 6.55 4.61
CA PRO A 292 17.25 6.41 4.06
C PRO A 292 17.14 6.95 2.63
N ASN A 293 16.49 6.19 1.75
CA ASN A 293 16.27 6.50 0.33
C ASN A 293 17.53 6.64 -0.53
N LYS A 294 18.69 6.20 -0.03
CA LYS A 294 19.95 6.20 -0.77
C LYS A 294 20.60 4.83 -0.82
N ASP A 295 20.63 4.15 0.33
CA ASP A 295 21.24 2.83 0.42
C ASP A 295 20.26 1.73 -0.01
N SER A 296 20.83 0.65 -0.53
CA SER A 296 20.12 -0.56 -0.98
C SER A 296 20.61 -1.79 -0.19
N ILE A 297 19.93 -2.93 -0.38
CA ILE A 297 20.24 -4.20 0.28
C ILE A 297 21.68 -4.63 0.04
N PHE A 298 22.26 -4.24 -1.10
CA PHE A 298 23.68 -4.41 -1.42
C PHE A 298 24.59 -3.93 -0.29
N LYS A 299 24.33 -2.75 0.30
CA LYS A 299 25.16 -2.22 1.40
C LYS A 299 25.26 -3.22 2.55
N TYR A 300 24.12 -3.77 2.96
CA TYR A 300 24.07 -4.70 4.07
C TYR A 300 24.78 -6.01 3.72
N LEU A 301 24.46 -6.60 2.55
CA LEU A 301 25.06 -7.86 2.11
C LEU A 301 26.56 -7.75 1.90
N ASN A 302 27.03 -6.66 1.27
CA ASN A 302 28.44 -6.40 1.07
C ASN A 302 29.17 -6.27 2.43
N GLU A 303 28.61 -5.54 3.40
CA GLU A 303 29.24 -5.47 4.74
C GLU A 303 29.37 -6.85 5.39
N VAL A 304 28.32 -7.68 5.31
CA VAL A 304 28.38 -9.06 5.82
C VAL A 304 29.45 -9.86 5.09
N TYR A 305 29.51 -9.78 3.76
CA TYR A 305 30.50 -10.48 2.94
C TYR A 305 31.93 -10.08 3.31
N GLN A 306 32.19 -8.77 3.45
CA GLN A 306 33.50 -8.22 3.88
C GLN A 306 33.90 -8.64 5.30
N ILE A 307 32.94 -9.00 6.15
CA ILE A 307 33.23 -9.51 7.50
C ILE A 307 33.56 -11.00 7.44
N LEU A 308 32.86 -11.75 6.61
CA LEU A 308 33.03 -13.20 6.48
C LEU A 308 34.32 -13.60 5.75
N ASN A 309 34.89 -12.72 4.94
CA ASN A 309 36.10 -12.97 4.14
C ASN A 309 37.31 -12.19 4.66
#